data_AF-A0A061BJF1-F1
#
_entry.id   AF-A0A061BJF1-F1
#
_cell.length_a   1.000
_cell.length_b   1.000
_cell.length_c   1.000
_cell.angle_alpha   90.00
_cell.angle_beta   90.00
_cell.angle_gamma   90.00
#
_symmetry.space_group_name_H-M   'P 1'
#
loop_
_entity.id
_entity.type
_entity.pdbx_description
1 polymer ?
#
loop_
_entity_poly.entity_id
_entity_poly.type
_entity_poly.pdbx_seq_one_letter_code
_entity_poly.pdbx_strand_id
1 'polypeptide(L)'
;MKFDKILNLKITLNNNPTNILNNLCTGLETFLGFNSASKGYDGSGIVYSDLDRLCDGVMGFLFSIITDVKDDKNLTKYNNNIDTMLEKIKLAQYNRKNFDSSIREVSQGIKAWVRGVEERNESITKPLANLEKTLHGHASVEMDDNPITDQLSTWQGFSSIYLQEVEKSEIALDEIDDELRNEIAPKIELIKQVVDNFWNSVNDLGVYDSVKKLKDKFGAIPKIVNMEIGTQIQEVNNTLNDKFEKMFRDIHNLTQNKKSHINESLS
;
A
#
# COMPACT_ATOMS: atom_id res chain seq x y z
N MET A 1 -38.52 31.24 -32.07
CA MET A 1 -38.75 30.18 -31.06
C MET A 1 -37.97 30.59 -29.81
N LYS A 2 -38.66 30.96 -28.74
CA LYS A 2 -38.03 31.34 -27.47
C LYS A 2 -37.55 30.07 -26.77
N PHE A 3 -36.26 29.97 -26.47
CA PHE A 3 -35.65 28.88 -25.70
C PHE A 3 -35.98 28.97 -24.19
N ASP A 4 -37.04 29.69 -23.82
CA ASP A 4 -37.33 30.08 -22.44
C ASP A 4 -37.82 28.91 -21.55
N LYS A 5 -37.93 27.69 -22.10
CA LYS A 5 -38.32 26.49 -21.34
C LYS A 5 -37.60 25.24 -21.83
N ILE A 6 -36.34 25.06 -21.41
CA ILE A 6 -35.87 23.69 -21.12
C ILE A 6 -36.54 23.32 -19.79
N LEU A 7 -37.75 22.76 -19.89
CA LEU A 7 -38.56 22.44 -18.72
C LEU A 7 -37.98 21.19 -18.05
N ASN A 8 -37.29 21.38 -16.92
CA ASN A 8 -36.98 20.34 -15.93
C ASN A 8 -36.58 18.98 -16.52
N LEU A 9 -35.34 18.85 -16.98
CA LEU A 9 -34.68 17.53 -17.01
C LEU A 9 -34.34 17.14 -15.56
N LYS A 10 -35.37 16.91 -14.73
CA LYS A 10 -35.16 16.26 -13.44
C LYS A 10 -34.68 14.85 -13.72
N ILE A 11 -33.38 14.62 -13.52
CA ILE A 11 -32.82 13.27 -13.46
C ILE A 11 -33.51 12.61 -12.26
N THR A 12 -34.46 11.72 -12.54
CA THR A 12 -35.11 10.91 -11.51
C THR A 12 -34.28 9.65 -11.30
N LEU A 13 -34.24 9.16 -10.05
CA LEU A 13 -33.45 8.00 -9.60
C LEU A 13 -33.71 6.68 -10.38
N ASN A 14 -34.68 6.65 -11.30
CA ASN A 14 -35.06 5.48 -12.13
C ASN A 14 -34.46 5.48 -13.54
N ASN A 15 -33.55 6.41 -13.86
CA ASN A 15 -33.09 6.59 -15.24
C ASN A 15 -31.95 5.63 -15.63
N ASN A 16 -32.28 4.59 -16.39
CA ASN A 16 -31.31 3.83 -17.18
C ASN A 16 -30.53 4.81 -18.11
N PRO A 17 -29.18 4.82 -18.10
CA PRO A 17 -28.37 5.71 -18.96
C PRO A 17 -28.77 5.64 -20.45
N THR A 18 -29.19 4.45 -20.90
CA THR A 18 -29.67 4.20 -22.26
C THR A 18 -30.91 5.03 -22.59
N ASN A 19 -31.83 5.17 -21.63
CA ASN A 19 -33.06 5.94 -21.85
C ASN A 19 -32.78 7.44 -21.93
N ILE A 20 -31.83 7.95 -21.15
CA ILE A 20 -31.40 9.36 -21.23
C ILE A 20 -30.79 9.64 -22.61
N LEU A 21 -29.86 8.79 -23.05
CA LEU A 21 -29.21 8.94 -24.35
C LEU A 21 -30.22 8.84 -25.50
N ASN A 22 -31.13 7.86 -25.46
CA ASN A 22 -32.18 7.72 -26.47
C ASN A 22 -33.10 8.93 -26.53
N ASN A 23 -33.52 9.46 -25.38
CA ASN A 23 -34.37 10.65 -25.33
C ASN A 23 -33.63 11.90 -25.80
N LEU A 24 -32.34 12.04 -25.49
CA LEU A 24 -31.49 13.14 -25.97
C LEU A 24 -31.33 13.07 -27.50
N CYS A 25 -31.01 11.89 -28.04
CA CYS A 25 -30.89 11.67 -29.48
C CYS A 25 -32.21 11.94 -30.20
N THR A 26 -33.33 11.39 -29.71
CA THR A 26 -34.67 11.63 -30.29
C THR A 26 -35.05 13.11 -30.23
N GLY A 27 -34.73 13.79 -29.13
CA GLY A 27 -34.95 15.23 -28.98
C GLY A 27 -34.11 16.06 -29.96
N LEU A 28 -32.83 15.70 -30.14
CA LEU A 28 -31.94 16.32 -31.13
C LEU A 28 -32.41 16.07 -32.57
N GLU A 29 -32.80 14.85 -32.92
CA GLU A 29 -33.35 14.52 -34.23
C GLU A 29 -34.58 15.35 -34.55
N THR A 30 -35.53 15.43 -33.61
CA THR A 30 -36.74 16.25 -33.75
C THR A 30 -36.40 17.73 -33.87
N PHE A 31 -35.50 18.25 -33.03
CA PHE A 31 -35.06 19.64 -33.05
C PHE A 31 -34.36 20.02 -34.36
N LEU A 32 -33.56 19.10 -34.91
CA LEU A 32 -32.85 19.25 -36.18
C LEU A 32 -33.75 18.95 -37.40
N GLY A 33 -34.94 18.39 -37.20
CA GLY A 33 -35.84 17.99 -38.29
C GLY A 33 -35.31 16.80 -39.07
N PHE A 34 -34.58 15.91 -38.40
CA PHE A 34 -34.03 14.70 -39.00
C PHE A 34 -35.12 13.65 -39.16
N ASN A 35 -35.22 13.12 -40.38
CA ASN A 35 -36.11 12.02 -40.70
C ASN A 35 -35.31 10.75 -40.91
N SER A 36 -35.58 9.75 -40.06
CA SER A 36 -34.89 8.47 -40.07
C SER A 36 -35.12 7.63 -41.33
N ALA A 37 -36.28 7.79 -41.99
CA ALA A 37 -36.61 7.06 -43.22
C ALA A 37 -35.91 7.64 -44.46
N SER A 38 -35.84 8.97 -44.58
CA SER A 38 -35.16 9.64 -45.70
C SER A 38 -33.66 9.86 -45.44
N LYS A 39 -33.21 9.68 -44.19
CA LYS A 39 -31.86 10.04 -43.71
C LYS A 39 -31.51 11.50 -43.99
N GLY A 40 -32.50 12.39 -43.98
CA GLY A 40 -32.37 13.79 -44.37
C GLY A 40 -33.30 14.72 -43.58
N TYR A 41 -33.24 16.01 -43.89
CA TYR A 41 -34.07 17.04 -43.26
C TYR A 41 -35.52 16.98 -43.79
N ASP A 42 -36.52 16.98 -42.91
CA ASP A 42 -37.94 16.93 -43.27
C ASP A 42 -38.65 18.29 -43.30
N GLY A 43 -37.94 19.38 -42.98
CA GLY A 43 -38.52 20.73 -42.97
C GLY A 43 -39.20 21.14 -41.66
N SER A 44 -39.25 20.25 -40.66
CA SER A 44 -39.90 20.51 -39.36
C SER A 44 -38.97 21.08 -38.28
N GLY A 45 -37.65 20.90 -38.43
CA GLY A 45 -36.63 21.33 -37.48
C GLY A 45 -36.01 22.70 -37.76
N ILE A 46 -34.94 23.04 -37.04
CA ILE A 46 -34.21 24.30 -37.24
C ILE A 46 -33.66 24.43 -38.67
N VAL A 47 -33.77 25.63 -39.24
CA VAL A 47 -33.27 25.92 -40.59
C VAL A 47 -31.74 26.13 -40.52
N TYR A 48 -31.00 25.84 -41.60
CA TYR A 48 -29.52 25.95 -41.64
C TYR A 48 -28.96 27.33 -41.18
N SER A 49 -29.74 28.40 -41.31
CA SER A 49 -29.39 29.74 -40.84
C SER A 49 -29.48 29.90 -39.30
N ASP A 50 -30.09 28.95 -38.60
CA ASP A 50 -30.30 28.94 -37.16
C ASP A 50 -29.27 28.05 -36.42
N LEU A 51 -28.14 27.71 -37.05
CA LEU A 51 -27.08 26.90 -36.43
C LEU A 51 -26.57 27.51 -35.11
N ASP A 52 -26.62 28.83 -34.97
CA ASP A 52 -26.30 29.53 -33.73
C ASP A 52 -27.24 29.12 -32.58
N ARG A 53 -28.52 28.85 -32.87
CA ARG A 53 -29.49 28.37 -31.88
C ARG A 53 -29.20 26.94 -31.40
N LEU A 54 -28.57 26.11 -32.23
CA LEU A 54 -28.09 24.80 -31.80
C LEU A 54 -26.92 24.93 -30.84
N CYS A 55 -25.95 25.81 -31.15
CA CYS A 55 -24.85 26.13 -30.25
C CYS A 55 -25.37 26.65 -28.89
N ASP A 56 -26.36 27.54 -28.91
CA ASP A 56 -27.01 28.04 -27.69
C ASP A 56 -27.75 26.94 -26.92
N GLY A 57 -28.41 26.01 -27.62
CA GLY A 57 -29.05 24.84 -27.02
C GLY A 57 -28.05 23.92 -26.33
N VAL A 58 -26.90 23.63 -26.97
CA VAL A 58 -25.81 22.83 -26.37
C VAL A 58 -25.21 23.53 -25.15
N MET A 59 -24.95 24.84 -25.24
CA MET A 59 -24.44 25.61 -24.10
C MET A 59 -25.45 25.64 -22.95
N GLY A 60 -26.74 25.83 -23.24
CA GLY A 60 -27.80 25.78 -22.23
C GLY A 60 -27.92 24.41 -21.54
N PHE A 61 -27.79 23.33 -22.31
CA PHE A 61 -27.77 21.96 -21.78
C PHE A 61 -26.57 21.72 -20.84
N LEU A 62 -25.35 22.04 -21.31
CA LEU A 62 -24.13 21.90 -20.49
C LEU A 62 -24.19 22.79 -19.24
N PHE A 63 -24.72 24.01 -19.38
CA PHE A 63 -24.91 24.93 -18.27
C PHE A 63 -25.83 24.32 -17.21
N SER A 64 -26.96 23.75 -17.61
CA SER A 64 -27.92 23.11 -16.71
C SER A 64 -27.27 21.94 -15.97
N ILE A 65 -26.67 20.99 -16.70
CA ILE A 65 -26.09 19.79 -16.09
C ILE A 65 -24.97 20.15 -15.12
N ILE A 66 -24.05 21.02 -15.51
CA ILE A 66 -22.92 21.39 -14.63
C ILE A 66 -23.42 22.18 -13.41
N THR A 67 -24.49 22.98 -13.56
CA THR A 67 -25.10 23.69 -12.42
C THR A 67 -25.77 22.70 -11.47
N ASP A 68 -26.49 21.71 -11.98
CA ASP A 68 -27.20 20.71 -11.17
C ASP A 68 -26.24 19.89 -10.31
N VAL A 69 -25.03 19.66 -10.80
CA VAL A 69 -24.00 18.86 -10.10
C VAL A 69 -22.93 19.70 -9.42
N LYS A 70 -23.03 21.03 -9.47
CA LYS A 70 -22.02 21.95 -8.93
C LYS A 70 -21.80 21.77 -7.43
N ASP A 71 -22.90 21.63 -6.69
CA ASP A 71 -22.88 21.54 -5.24
C ASP A 71 -22.76 20.08 -4.75
N ASP A 72 -22.55 19.13 -5.68
CA ASP A 72 -22.30 17.74 -5.35
C ASP A 72 -20.88 17.59 -4.78
N LYS A 73 -20.83 17.15 -3.52
CA LYS A 73 -19.58 16.92 -2.78
C LYS A 73 -18.71 15.85 -3.44
N ASN A 74 -19.34 14.85 -4.07
CA ASN A 74 -18.63 13.76 -4.72
C ASN A 74 -17.90 14.25 -5.97
N LEU A 75 -18.42 15.27 -6.66
CA LEU A 75 -17.76 15.86 -7.83
C LEU A 75 -16.68 16.88 -7.45
N THR A 76 -16.97 17.74 -6.48
CA THR A 76 -16.05 18.78 -6.02
C THR A 76 -14.79 18.23 -5.36
N LYS A 77 -14.85 17.01 -4.80
CA LYS A 77 -13.67 16.32 -4.23
C LYS A 77 -12.56 16.05 -5.26
N TYR A 78 -12.94 15.78 -6.52
CA TYR A 78 -12.02 15.36 -7.58
C TYR A 78 -11.75 16.42 -8.65
N ASN A 79 -12.51 17.52 -8.66
CA ASN A 79 -12.29 18.62 -9.58
C ASN A 79 -12.79 19.96 -9.03
N ASN A 80 -11.90 20.95 -8.99
CA ASN A 80 -12.19 22.29 -8.47
C ASN A 80 -12.55 23.31 -9.57
N ASN A 81 -12.55 22.91 -10.84
CA ASN A 81 -12.71 23.84 -11.97
C ASN A 81 -14.17 24.04 -12.42
N ILE A 82 -15.14 23.62 -11.60
CA ILE A 82 -16.57 23.70 -11.95
C ILE A 82 -17.02 25.14 -12.22
N ASP A 83 -16.62 26.09 -11.39
CA ASP A 83 -16.99 27.50 -11.57
C ASP A 83 -16.42 28.08 -12.87
N THR A 84 -15.17 27.77 -13.20
CA THR A 84 -14.55 28.20 -14.45
C THR A 84 -15.29 27.62 -15.66
N MET A 85 -15.70 26.34 -15.61
CA MET A 85 -16.52 25.75 -16.68
C MET A 85 -17.84 26.49 -16.86
N LEU A 86 -18.54 26.78 -15.77
CA LEU A 86 -19.82 27.50 -15.80
C LEU A 86 -19.68 28.92 -16.37
N GLU A 87 -18.64 29.65 -15.98
CA GLU A 87 -18.36 30.99 -16.53
C GLU A 87 -18.09 30.94 -18.04
N LYS A 88 -17.28 29.97 -18.49
CA LYS A 88 -16.96 29.79 -19.91
C LYS A 88 -18.21 29.43 -20.71
N ILE A 89 -19.07 28.57 -20.20
CA ILE A 89 -20.34 28.25 -20.85
C ILE A 89 -21.23 29.49 -20.97
N LYS A 90 -21.37 30.28 -19.89
CA LYS A 90 -22.12 31.55 -19.93
C LYS A 90 -21.58 32.51 -21.00
N LEU A 91 -20.26 32.61 -21.15
CA LEU A 91 -19.62 33.47 -22.16
C LEU A 91 -19.82 32.99 -23.61
N ALA A 92 -20.11 31.72 -23.82
CA ALA A 92 -20.44 31.16 -25.13
C ALA A 92 -21.94 31.21 -25.45
N GLN A 93 -22.79 31.47 -24.45
CA GLN A 93 -24.22 31.64 -24.66
C GLN A 93 -24.47 32.87 -25.52
N TYR A 94 -25.14 32.68 -26.66
CA TYR A 94 -25.40 33.69 -27.69
C TYR A 94 -24.13 34.30 -28.32
N ASN A 95 -22.96 33.66 -28.14
CA ASN A 95 -21.70 34.12 -28.70
C ASN A 95 -20.87 32.95 -29.25
N ARG A 96 -21.07 32.70 -30.54
CA ARG A 96 -20.40 31.62 -31.28
C ARG A 96 -18.87 31.68 -31.24
N LYS A 97 -18.26 32.86 -31.09
CA LYS A 97 -16.79 32.99 -31.05
C LYS A 97 -16.17 32.24 -29.86
N ASN A 98 -16.93 32.08 -28.78
CA ASN A 98 -16.47 31.41 -27.57
C ASN A 98 -16.89 29.93 -27.52
N PHE A 99 -17.73 29.45 -28.45
CA PHE A 99 -18.29 28.10 -28.43
C PHE A 99 -17.22 27.02 -28.31
N ASP A 100 -16.25 27.01 -29.24
CA ASP A 100 -15.17 26.02 -29.25
C ASP A 100 -14.32 26.08 -27.98
N SER A 101 -14.08 27.30 -27.49
CA SER A 101 -13.32 27.49 -26.26
C SER A 101 -14.04 26.91 -25.04
N SER A 102 -15.37 27.06 -24.96
CA SER A 102 -16.16 26.56 -23.84
C SER A 102 -16.31 25.05 -23.88
N ILE A 103 -16.48 24.45 -25.06
CA ILE A 103 -16.44 22.98 -25.21
C ILE A 103 -15.09 22.42 -24.74
N ARG A 104 -14.00 23.09 -25.11
CA ARG A 104 -12.66 22.68 -24.67
C ARG A 104 -12.50 22.74 -23.16
N GLU A 105 -13.00 23.80 -22.51
CA GLU A 105 -12.95 23.97 -21.05
C GLU A 105 -13.75 22.87 -20.33
N VAL A 106 -14.96 22.57 -20.81
CA VAL A 106 -15.77 21.46 -20.27
C VAL A 106 -15.03 20.13 -20.43
N SER A 107 -14.46 19.86 -21.61
CA SER A 107 -13.67 18.65 -21.84
C SER A 107 -12.46 18.56 -20.91
N GLN A 108 -11.77 19.67 -20.65
CA GLN A 108 -10.65 19.73 -19.72
C GLN A 108 -11.08 19.47 -18.28
N GLY A 109 -12.20 20.04 -17.83
CA GLY A 109 -12.73 19.76 -16.50
C GLY A 109 -13.12 18.30 -16.31
N ILE A 110 -13.78 17.68 -17.30
CA ILE A 110 -14.09 16.24 -17.24
C ILE A 110 -12.80 15.41 -17.14
N LYS A 111 -11.78 15.72 -17.96
CA LYS A 111 -10.48 15.03 -17.89
C LYS A 111 -9.80 15.22 -16.53
N ALA A 112 -9.84 16.43 -15.98
CA ALA A 112 -9.28 16.71 -14.65
C ALA A 112 -9.99 15.91 -13.56
N TRP A 113 -11.32 15.79 -13.63
CA TRP A 113 -12.09 14.98 -12.71
C TRP A 113 -11.73 13.49 -12.80
N VAL A 114 -11.71 12.91 -14.01
CA VAL A 114 -11.33 11.51 -14.22
C VAL A 114 -9.94 11.23 -13.67
N ARG A 115 -8.97 12.09 -14.00
CA ARG A 115 -7.62 12.00 -13.48
C ARG A 115 -7.58 12.11 -11.95
N GLY A 116 -8.39 12.99 -11.37
CA GLY A 116 -8.53 13.13 -9.92
C GLY A 116 -8.95 11.80 -9.29
N VAL A 117 -10.00 11.17 -9.82
CA VAL A 117 -10.47 9.85 -9.36
C VAL A 117 -9.38 8.80 -9.49
N GLU A 118 -8.70 8.72 -10.65
CA GLU A 118 -7.60 7.77 -10.88
C GLU A 118 -6.47 7.95 -9.87
N GLU A 119 -6.03 9.19 -9.64
CA GLU A 119 -4.95 9.49 -8.69
C GLU A 119 -5.30 9.08 -7.26
N ARG A 120 -6.53 9.31 -6.77
CA ARG A 120 -6.92 8.93 -5.40
C ARG A 120 -7.11 7.42 -5.28
N ASN A 121 -7.64 6.78 -6.32
CA ASN A 121 -7.68 5.32 -6.39
C ASN A 121 -6.25 4.76 -6.29
N GLU A 122 -5.30 5.29 -7.06
CA GLU A 122 -3.90 4.88 -6.97
C GLU A 122 -3.29 5.13 -5.59
N SER A 123 -3.58 6.27 -4.93
CA SER A 123 -3.12 6.56 -3.57
C SER A 123 -3.56 5.51 -2.56
N ILE A 124 -4.73 4.90 -2.75
CA ILE A 124 -5.24 3.83 -1.88
C ILE A 124 -4.68 2.47 -2.30
N THR A 125 -4.67 2.15 -3.60
CA THR A 125 -4.34 0.80 -4.08
C THR A 125 -2.84 0.53 -4.13
N LYS A 126 -2.02 1.55 -4.40
CA LYS A 126 -0.57 1.39 -4.58
C LYS A 126 0.14 0.95 -3.29
N PRO A 127 -0.14 1.52 -2.10
CA PRO A 127 0.48 1.03 -0.88
C PRO A 127 0.05 -0.41 -0.55
N LEU A 128 -1.21 -0.79 -0.83
CA LEU A 128 -1.66 -2.18 -0.68
C LEU A 128 -0.93 -3.15 -1.63
N ALA A 129 -0.73 -2.76 -2.89
CA ALA A 129 0.04 -3.55 -3.85
C ALA A 129 1.52 -3.67 -3.44
N ASN A 130 2.11 -2.59 -2.90
CA ASN A 130 3.45 -2.63 -2.34
C ASN A 130 3.53 -3.55 -1.13
N LEU A 131 2.54 -3.49 -0.23
CA LEU A 131 2.43 -4.36 0.93
C LEU A 131 2.42 -5.83 0.50
N GLU A 132 1.55 -6.20 -0.43
CA GLU A 132 1.47 -7.57 -0.97
C GLU A 132 2.81 -8.04 -1.54
N LYS A 133 3.43 -7.21 -2.39
CA LYS A 133 4.73 -7.51 -3.00
C LYS A 133 5.83 -7.68 -1.94
N THR A 134 5.84 -6.80 -0.95
CA THR A 134 6.85 -6.77 0.10
C THR A 134 6.69 -7.96 1.05
N LEU A 135 5.45 -8.32 1.39
CA LEU A 135 5.12 -9.53 2.14
C LEU A 135 5.66 -10.77 1.44
N HIS A 136 5.40 -10.92 0.14
CA HIS A 136 5.87 -12.08 -0.62
C HIS A 136 7.40 -12.17 -0.68
N GLY A 137 8.08 -11.03 -0.90
CA GLY A 137 9.53 -10.96 -0.91
C GLY A 137 10.14 -11.33 0.44
N HIS A 138 9.61 -10.76 1.53
CA HIS A 138 10.12 -10.97 2.88
C HIS A 138 9.81 -12.38 3.42
N ALA A 139 8.68 -12.97 3.06
CA ALA A 139 8.35 -14.35 3.42
C ALA A 139 9.31 -15.38 2.82
N SER A 140 10.06 -15.00 1.78
CA SER A 140 11.04 -15.86 1.10
C SER A 140 12.48 -15.65 1.60
N VAL A 141 12.69 -14.80 2.60
CA VAL A 141 14.03 -14.52 3.12
C VAL A 141 14.49 -15.66 4.03
N GLU A 142 15.58 -16.32 3.63
CA GLU A 142 16.26 -17.34 4.44
C GLU A 142 17.18 -16.65 5.47
N MET A 143 17.05 -17.04 6.74
CA MET A 143 17.84 -16.45 7.84
C MET A 143 18.41 -17.50 8.80
N ASP A 144 18.48 -18.76 8.38
CA ASP A 144 18.85 -19.89 9.25
C ASP A 144 20.25 -19.74 9.85
N ASP A 145 21.17 -19.11 9.10
CA ASP A 145 22.55 -18.86 9.54
C ASP A 145 22.72 -17.56 10.34
N ASN A 146 21.67 -16.72 10.40
CA ASN A 146 21.75 -15.45 11.10
C ASN A 146 21.56 -15.64 12.62
N PRO A 147 22.26 -14.86 13.46
CA PRO A 147 21.99 -14.84 14.88
C PRO A 147 20.51 -14.54 15.16
N ILE A 148 19.91 -15.22 16.13
CA ILE A 148 18.48 -15.05 16.45
C ILE A 148 18.10 -13.60 16.82
N THR A 149 19.05 -12.79 17.31
CA THR A 149 18.83 -11.35 17.50
C THR A 149 18.64 -10.60 16.19
N ASP A 150 19.36 -11.00 15.16
CA ASP A 150 19.38 -10.35 13.87
C ASP A 150 18.12 -10.77 13.10
N GLN A 151 17.72 -12.05 13.22
CA GLN A 151 16.42 -12.53 12.74
C GLN A 151 15.26 -11.72 13.34
N LEU A 152 15.24 -11.52 14.66
CA LEU A 152 14.21 -10.71 15.33
C LEU A 152 14.24 -9.26 14.83
N SER A 153 15.43 -8.64 14.76
CA SER A 153 15.58 -7.27 14.28
C SER A 153 15.10 -7.10 12.84
N THR A 154 15.34 -8.09 11.97
CA THR A 154 14.86 -8.09 10.59
C THR A 154 13.33 -8.15 10.55
N TRP A 155 12.69 -9.04 11.31
CA TRP A 155 11.22 -9.13 11.38
C TRP A 155 10.58 -7.87 11.97
N GLN A 156 11.21 -7.24 12.95
CA GLN A 156 10.81 -5.93 13.46
C GLN A 156 10.86 -4.87 12.36
N GLY A 157 11.93 -4.84 11.56
CA GLY A 157 12.02 -3.96 10.38
C GLY A 157 10.92 -4.22 9.36
N PHE A 158 10.67 -5.49 9.01
CA PHE A 158 9.62 -5.88 8.05
C PHE A 158 8.22 -5.47 8.52
N SER A 159 7.89 -5.73 9.80
CA SER A 159 6.61 -5.33 10.37
C SER A 159 6.40 -3.81 10.34
N SER A 160 7.47 -3.02 10.51
CA SER A 160 7.39 -1.55 10.41
C SER A 160 6.99 -1.10 9.01
N ILE A 161 7.58 -1.72 7.99
CA ILE A 161 7.28 -1.41 6.59
C ILE A 161 5.83 -1.75 6.28
N TYR A 162 5.33 -2.89 6.77
CA TYR A 162 3.94 -3.28 6.55
C TYR A 162 2.96 -2.28 7.16
N LEU A 163 3.23 -1.86 8.41
CA LEU A 163 2.41 -0.86 9.10
C LEU A 163 2.36 0.45 8.31
N GLN A 164 3.52 0.94 7.86
CA GLN A 164 3.61 2.17 7.07
C GLN A 164 2.81 2.11 5.76
N GLU A 165 2.82 0.99 5.04
CA GLU A 165 2.04 0.87 3.80
C GLU A 165 0.53 0.88 4.07
N VAL A 166 0.07 0.22 5.14
CA VAL A 166 -1.37 0.25 5.50
C VAL A 166 -1.80 1.64 5.96
N GLU A 167 -1.00 2.31 6.80
CA GLU A 167 -1.29 3.68 7.26
C GLU A 167 -1.39 4.67 6.08
N LYS A 168 -0.53 4.54 5.06
CA LYS A 168 -0.64 5.35 3.83
C LYS A 168 -1.99 5.17 3.14
N SER A 169 -2.44 3.92 2.98
CA SER A 169 -3.74 3.63 2.38
C SER A 169 -4.90 4.12 3.24
N GLU A 170 -4.79 4.02 4.57
CA GLU A 170 -5.79 4.52 5.50
C GLU A 170 -5.90 6.05 5.45
N ILE A 171 -4.79 6.77 5.45
CA ILE A 171 -4.76 8.24 5.31
C ILE A 171 -5.37 8.67 3.97
N ALA A 172 -5.08 7.93 2.88
CA ALA A 172 -5.63 8.23 1.57
C ALA A 172 -7.17 8.12 1.49
N LEU A 173 -7.82 7.44 2.45
CA LEU A 173 -9.29 7.40 2.53
C LEU A 173 -9.91 8.77 2.83
N ASP A 174 -9.17 9.69 3.46
CA ASP A 174 -9.68 11.03 3.72
C ASP A 174 -9.68 11.90 2.44
N GLU A 175 -9.05 11.44 1.36
CA GLU A 175 -8.98 12.13 0.07
C GLU A 175 -10.09 11.73 -0.92
N ILE A 176 -10.91 10.73 -0.59
CA ILE A 176 -12.05 10.30 -1.42
C ILE A 176 -13.39 10.80 -0.86
N ASP A 177 -14.46 10.58 -1.61
CA ASP A 177 -15.83 10.89 -1.17
C ASP A 177 -16.32 9.93 -0.08
N ASP A 178 -17.34 10.37 0.66
CA ASP A 178 -17.86 9.64 1.82
C ASP A 178 -18.47 8.28 1.45
N GLU A 179 -19.05 8.14 0.25
CA GLU A 179 -19.68 6.91 -0.20
C GLU A 179 -18.62 5.83 -0.44
N LEU A 180 -17.58 6.15 -1.23
CA LEU A 180 -16.46 5.25 -1.46
C LEU A 180 -15.69 4.96 -0.16
N ARG A 181 -15.50 5.97 0.69
CA ARG A 181 -14.84 5.80 1.99
C ARG A 181 -15.56 4.77 2.85
N ASN A 182 -16.89 4.86 2.96
CA ASN A 182 -17.67 3.94 3.77
C ASN A 182 -17.61 2.48 3.26
N GLU A 183 -17.45 2.28 1.96
CA GLU A 183 -17.31 0.95 1.35
C GLU A 183 -15.90 0.36 1.50
N ILE A 184 -14.86 1.20 1.44
CA ILE A 184 -13.46 0.75 1.42
C ILE A 184 -12.85 0.69 2.83
N ALA A 185 -13.18 1.64 3.71
CA ALA A 185 -12.58 1.76 5.04
C ALA A 185 -12.66 0.48 5.88
N PRO A 186 -13.80 -0.25 5.94
CA PRO A 186 -13.87 -1.49 6.71
C PRO A 186 -12.88 -2.56 6.23
N LYS A 187 -12.54 -2.58 4.94
CA LYS A 187 -11.62 -3.57 4.36
C LYS A 187 -10.17 -3.22 4.71
N ILE A 188 -9.82 -1.95 4.67
CA ILE A 188 -8.49 -1.48 5.09
C ILE A 188 -8.30 -1.68 6.59
N GLU A 189 -9.34 -1.44 7.40
CA GLU A 189 -9.32 -1.69 8.84
C GLU A 189 -9.01 -3.15 9.17
N LEU A 190 -9.59 -4.12 8.43
CA LEU A 190 -9.25 -5.53 8.62
C LEU A 190 -7.77 -5.84 8.34
N ILE A 191 -7.21 -5.24 7.27
CA ILE A 191 -5.79 -5.40 6.94
C ILE A 191 -4.93 -4.77 8.04
N LYS A 192 -5.30 -3.58 8.50
CA LYS A 192 -4.62 -2.87 9.58
C LYS A 192 -4.57 -3.68 10.87
N GLN A 193 -5.69 -4.25 11.30
CA GLN A 193 -5.73 -5.11 12.50
C GLN A 193 -4.75 -6.29 12.41
N VAL A 194 -4.65 -6.94 11.24
CA VAL A 194 -3.70 -8.04 11.04
C VAL A 194 -2.25 -7.55 11.11
N VAL A 195 -1.95 -6.41 10.47
CA VAL A 195 -0.61 -5.81 10.46
C VAL A 195 -0.21 -5.30 11.85
N ASP A 196 -1.13 -4.67 12.58
CA ASP A 196 -0.93 -4.24 13.97
C ASP A 196 -0.65 -5.43 14.89
N ASN A 197 -1.42 -6.51 14.75
CA ASN A 197 -1.19 -7.73 15.51
C ASN A 197 0.20 -8.32 15.23
N PHE A 198 0.64 -8.30 13.98
CA PHE A 198 1.99 -8.75 13.61
C PHE A 198 3.08 -7.84 14.19
N TRP A 199 2.93 -6.52 14.05
CA TRP A 199 3.81 -5.51 14.65
C TRP A 199 3.94 -5.70 16.16
N ASN A 200 2.82 -5.82 16.87
CA ASN A 200 2.79 -6.02 18.31
C ASN A 200 3.46 -7.33 18.72
N SER A 201 3.28 -8.40 17.93
CA SER A 201 3.87 -9.71 18.22
C SER A 201 5.40 -9.70 18.12
N VAL A 202 5.97 -9.07 17.08
CA VAL A 202 7.43 -9.05 16.89
C VAL A 202 8.14 -7.98 17.75
N ASN A 203 7.40 -6.96 18.20
CA ASN A 203 7.88 -5.94 19.12
C ASN A 203 7.53 -6.22 20.59
N ASP A 204 6.99 -7.40 20.89
CA ASP A 204 6.70 -7.80 22.26
C ASP A 204 7.97 -7.84 23.13
N LEU A 205 7.92 -7.20 24.29
CA LEU A 205 9.05 -7.12 25.22
C LEU A 205 9.46 -8.51 25.74
N GLY A 206 8.50 -9.41 25.93
CA GLY A 206 8.75 -10.78 26.37
C GLY A 206 9.51 -11.59 25.31
N VAL A 207 9.15 -11.42 24.03
CA VAL A 207 9.88 -12.01 22.89
C VAL A 207 11.31 -11.47 22.84
N TYR A 208 11.48 -10.14 22.90
CA TYR A 208 12.80 -9.50 22.90
C TYR A 208 13.70 -10.01 24.05
N ASP A 209 13.18 -10.01 25.27
CA ASP A 209 13.91 -10.48 26.45
C ASP A 209 14.30 -11.96 26.34
N SER A 210 13.41 -12.78 25.77
CA SER A 210 13.66 -14.21 25.56
C SER A 210 14.78 -14.43 24.55
N VAL A 211 14.75 -13.72 23.42
CA VAL A 211 15.79 -13.77 22.38
C VAL A 211 17.14 -13.30 22.92
N LYS A 212 17.16 -12.21 23.71
CA LYS A 212 18.36 -11.71 24.35
C LYS A 212 18.96 -12.74 25.33
N LYS A 213 18.13 -13.30 26.22
CA LYS A 213 18.57 -14.35 27.17
C LYS A 213 19.13 -15.57 26.46
N LEU A 214 18.53 -15.96 25.34
CA LEU A 214 19.00 -17.09 24.54
C LEU A 214 20.38 -16.82 23.93
N LYS A 215 20.58 -15.63 23.34
CA LYS A 215 21.90 -15.19 22.85
C LYS A 215 22.96 -15.21 23.94
N ASP A 216 22.64 -14.67 25.12
CA ASP A 216 23.56 -14.63 26.25
C ASP A 216 23.95 -16.05 26.70
N LYS A 217 22.98 -16.97 26.77
CA LYS A 217 23.23 -18.40 27.08
C LYS A 217 24.10 -19.08 26.02
N PHE A 218 23.82 -18.87 24.73
CA PHE A 218 24.64 -19.44 23.66
C PHE A 218 26.07 -18.90 23.66
N GLY A 219 26.30 -17.68 24.11
CA GLY A 219 27.66 -17.14 24.31
C GLY A 219 28.36 -17.67 25.57
N ALA A 220 27.61 -17.96 26.64
CA ALA A 220 28.16 -18.38 27.92
C ALA A 220 28.47 -19.88 27.99
N ILE A 221 27.57 -20.74 27.50
CA ILE A 221 27.69 -22.20 27.61
C ILE A 221 29.02 -22.72 27.03
N PRO A 222 29.44 -22.36 25.81
CA PRO A 222 30.70 -22.86 25.24
C PRO A 222 31.92 -22.42 26.06
N LYS A 223 31.91 -21.21 26.63
CA LYS A 223 33.00 -20.72 27.48
C LYS A 223 33.11 -21.55 28.76
N ILE A 224 31.98 -21.84 29.39
CA ILE A 224 31.91 -22.66 30.61
C ILE A 224 32.40 -24.09 30.30
N VAL A 225 31.90 -24.70 29.23
CA VAL A 225 32.30 -26.06 28.83
C VAL A 225 33.80 -26.13 28.52
N ASN A 226 34.34 -25.19 27.77
CA ASN A 226 35.77 -25.16 27.45
C ASN A 226 36.64 -24.95 28.69
N MET A 227 36.20 -24.10 29.63
CA MET A 227 36.89 -23.89 30.90
C MET A 227 36.91 -25.19 31.73
N GLU A 228 35.76 -25.85 31.86
CA GLU A 228 35.62 -27.09 32.62
C GLU A 228 36.47 -28.23 32.03
N ILE A 229 36.45 -28.40 30.71
CA ILE A 229 37.31 -29.36 30.00
C ILE A 229 38.79 -29.03 30.25
N GLY A 230 39.18 -27.76 30.16
CA GLY A 230 40.54 -27.32 30.44
C GLY A 230 41.00 -27.64 31.85
N THR A 231 40.15 -27.38 32.86
CA THR A 231 40.41 -27.73 34.26
C THR A 231 40.61 -29.23 34.43
N GLN A 232 39.71 -30.05 33.89
CA GLN A 232 39.82 -31.51 34.01
C GLN A 232 41.07 -32.07 33.32
N ILE A 233 41.45 -31.54 32.15
CA ILE A 233 42.70 -31.92 31.47
C ILE A 233 43.91 -31.60 32.38
N GLN A 234 43.92 -30.42 33.00
CA GLN A 234 45.00 -30.01 33.89
C GLN A 234 45.09 -30.89 35.14
N GLU A 235 43.95 -31.26 35.74
CA GLU A 235 43.89 -32.17 36.90
C GLU A 235 44.42 -33.57 36.56
N VAL A 236 44.02 -34.12 35.40
CA VAL A 236 44.52 -35.41 34.93
C VAL A 236 46.03 -35.35 34.69
N ASN A 237 46.52 -34.27 34.06
CA ASN A 237 47.94 -34.10 33.79
C ASN A 237 48.77 -33.99 35.08
N ASN A 238 48.31 -33.20 36.05
CA ASN A 238 48.95 -33.08 37.36
C ASN A 238 49.00 -34.44 38.07
N THR A 239 47.87 -35.17 38.10
CA THR A 239 47.78 -36.51 38.72
C THR A 239 48.73 -37.51 38.06
N LEU A 240 48.84 -37.48 36.73
CA LEU A 240 49.72 -38.35 35.98
C LEU A 240 51.19 -38.04 36.25
N ASN A 241 51.56 -36.76 36.27
CA ASN A 241 52.91 -36.30 36.63
C ASN A 241 53.28 -36.73 38.05
N ASP A 242 52.39 -36.53 39.03
CA ASP A 242 52.63 -36.96 40.42
C ASP A 242 52.86 -38.48 40.53
N LYS A 243 52.11 -39.27 39.76
CA LYS A 243 52.29 -40.73 39.70
C LYS A 243 53.62 -41.13 39.04
N PHE A 244 53.99 -40.50 37.93
CA PHE A 244 55.28 -40.76 37.29
C PHE A 244 56.46 -40.38 38.19
N GLU A 245 56.39 -39.22 38.84
CA GLU A 245 57.38 -38.78 39.82
C GLU A 245 57.53 -39.78 40.98
N LYS A 246 56.41 -40.33 41.48
CA LYS A 246 56.44 -41.39 42.48
C LYS A 246 57.10 -42.66 41.95
N MET A 247 56.74 -43.11 40.75
CA MET A 247 57.35 -44.29 40.13
C MET A 247 58.86 -44.11 39.92
N PHE A 248 59.32 -42.93 39.49
CA PHE A 248 60.75 -42.64 39.33
C PHE A 248 61.49 -42.70 40.67
N ARG A 249 60.91 -42.15 41.75
CA ARG A 249 61.47 -42.27 43.11
C ARG A 249 61.57 -43.72 43.57
N ASP A 250 60.52 -44.51 43.37
CA ASP A 250 60.49 -45.91 43.77
C ASP A 250 61.55 -46.74 43.00
N ILE A 251 61.68 -46.53 41.69
CA ILE A 251 62.73 -47.16 40.86
C ILE A 251 64.14 -46.77 41.33
N HIS A 252 64.35 -45.48 41.65
CA HIS A 252 65.63 -45.01 42.16
C HIS A 252 66.00 -45.71 43.48
N ASN A 253 65.07 -45.75 44.43
CA ASN A 253 65.26 -46.41 45.72
C ASN A 253 65.59 -47.90 45.57
N LEU A 254 64.86 -48.62 44.71
CA LEU A 254 65.14 -50.03 44.40
C LEU A 254 66.56 -50.21 43.82
N THR A 255 66.98 -49.31 42.95
CA THR A 255 68.32 -49.34 42.34
C THR A 255 69.42 -49.11 43.39
N GLN A 256 69.22 -48.17 44.31
CA GLN A 256 70.17 -47.92 45.41
C GLN A 256 70.25 -49.10 46.37
N ASN A 257 69.10 -49.64 46.80
CA ASN A 257 69.05 -50.81 47.68
C ASN A 257 69.75 -52.02 47.05
N LYS A 258 69.53 -52.27 45.75
CA LYS A 258 70.24 -53.32 45.01
C LYS A 258 71.75 -53.13 45.02
N LYS A 259 72.25 -51.89 44.80
CA LYS A 259 73.69 -51.59 44.85
C LYS A 259 74.26 -51.83 46.25
N SER A 260 73.54 -51.42 47.31
CA SER A 260 73.98 -51.65 48.69
C SER A 260 74.15 -53.13 48.99
N HIS A 261 73.15 -53.95 48.68
CA HIS A 261 73.22 -55.40 48.92
C HIS A 261 74.33 -56.10 48.14
N ILE A 262 74.59 -55.68 46.91
CA ILE A 262 75.71 -56.23 46.12
C ILE A 262 77.05 -55.87 46.77
N ASN A 263 77.23 -54.64 47.24
CA ASN A 263 78.47 -54.21 47.89
C ASN A 263 78.69 -54.90 49.24
N GLU A 264 77.63 -55.13 50.01
CA GLU A 264 77.67 -55.91 51.27
C GLU A 264 78.03 -57.38 51.02
N SER A 265 77.64 -57.95 49.88
CA SER A 265 77.93 -59.35 49.54
C SER A 265 79.34 -59.58 48.97
N LEU A 266 80.08 -58.50 48.68
CA LEU A 266 81.42 -58.51 48.09
C LEU A 266 82.53 -58.06 49.08
N SER A 267 82.16 -57.62 50.29
CA SER A 267 83.08 -57.37 51.42
C SER A 267 83.16 -58.59 52.34
#